data_AF-A0A7K8ZB02-F1
#
_entry.id   AF-A0A7K8ZB02-F1
#
_cell.length_a   1.000
_cell.length_b   1.000
_cell.length_c   1.000
_cell.angle_alpha   90.00
_cell.angle_beta   90.00
_cell.angle_gamma   90.00
#
_symmetry.space_group_name_H-M   'P 1'
#
loop_
_entity.id
_entity.type
_entity.pdbx_description
1 polymer ?
#
loop_
_entity_poly.entity_id
_entity_poly.type
_entity_poly.pdbx_seq_one_letter_code
_entity_poly.pdbx_strand_id
1 'polypeptide(L)'
;GGVWSVFHAGVIGRGLKPPAPPGSAGQCQPEEFARNAHTFLSLLLRCCRGGTARQGEPEPGVNPEAAKAVAAALVESVCPEAAGGDLAWPPEEQARGTVERDLRICRRFR
;
A
#
# COMPACT_ATOMS: atom_id res chain seq x y z
N GLY A 1 41.69 -7.77 -41.03
CA GLY A 1 40.91 -7.20 -39.91
C GLY A 1 41.67 -5.99 -39.43
N GLY A 2 41.20 -4.80 -39.80
CA GLY A 2 41.97 -3.56 -39.62
C GLY A 2 41.87 -2.98 -38.22
N VAL A 3 42.89 -2.18 -37.89
CA VAL A 3 43.07 -1.36 -36.70
C VAL A 3 42.02 -0.25 -36.66
N TRP A 4 40.75 -0.58 -36.37
CA TRP A 4 39.66 0.40 -36.33
C TRP A 4 38.74 0.19 -35.13
N SER A 5 38.35 1.31 -34.52
CA SER A 5 37.40 1.39 -33.41
C SER A 5 36.04 0.80 -33.80
N VAL A 6 35.35 0.19 -32.82
CA VAL A 6 34.00 -0.37 -32.98
C VAL A 6 33.00 0.74 -33.34
N PHE A 7 31.97 0.42 -34.13
CA PHE A 7 30.98 1.40 -34.62
C PHE A 7 30.15 2.08 -33.51
N HIS A 8 30.08 1.50 -32.31
CA HIS A 8 29.38 2.07 -31.17
C HIS A 8 30.32 2.34 -29.99
N ALA A 9 30.04 3.39 -29.21
CA ALA A 9 30.78 3.73 -27.99
C ALA A 9 30.40 2.87 -26.77
N GLY A 10 29.45 1.92 -26.92
CA GLY A 10 28.98 1.02 -25.86
C GLY A 10 27.46 0.88 -25.88
N VAL A 11 26.91 0.08 -24.96
CA VAL A 11 25.47 -0.07 -24.75
C VAL A 11 25.14 0.42 -23.34
N ILE A 12 24.07 1.20 -23.19
CA ILE A 12 23.54 1.57 -21.88
C ILE A 12 22.61 0.45 -21.41
N GLY A 13 22.93 -0.16 -20.26
CA GLY A 13 22.09 -1.18 -19.62
C GLY A 13 22.17 -2.55 -20.30
N ARG A 14 21.03 -3.27 -20.34
CA ARG A 14 20.94 -4.66 -20.83
C ARG A 14 20.26 -4.77 -22.21
N GLY A 15 20.02 -3.65 -22.89
CA GLY A 15 19.23 -3.61 -24.12
C GLY A 15 17.72 -3.65 -23.84
N LEU A 16 16.94 -4.14 -24.82
CA LEU A 16 15.48 -4.16 -24.74
C LEU A 16 15.01 -4.98 -23.52
N LYS A 17 14.10 -4.39 -22.72
CA LYS A 17 13.49 -5.09 -21.59
C LYS A 17 12.70 -6.29 -22.13
N PRO A 18 13.02 -7.53 -21.69
CA PRO A 18 12.25 -8.70 -22.12
C PRO A 18 10.77 -8.50 -21.81
N PRO A 19 9.86 -9.01 -22.66
CA PRO A 19 8.44 -9.00 -22.33
C PRO A 19 8.24 -9.70 -20.98
N ALA A 20 7.38 -9.13 -20.15
CA ALA A 20 7.05 -9.73 -18.87
C ALA A 20 6.55 -11.16 -19.09
N PRO A 21 7.00 -12.15 -18.31
CA PRO A 21 6.62 -13.54 -18.55
C PRO A 21 5.10 -13.68 -18.48
N PRO A 22 4.47 -14.48 -19.36
CA PRO A 22 3.04 -14.73 -19.30
C PRO A 22 2.72 -15.33 -17.92
N GLY A 23 2.01 -14.56 -17.08
CA GLY A 23 1.68 -14.93 -15.69
C GLY A 23 2.32 -14.06 -14.60
N SER A 24 3.23 -13.12 -14.92
CA SER A 24 3.79 -12.20 -13.89
C SER A 24 2.83 -11.10 -13.44
N ALA A 25 1.80 -10.79 -14.25
CA ALA A 25 0.62 -10.10 -13.75
C ALA A 25 -0.28 -11.19 -13.21
N GLY A 26 -0.27 -11.38 -11.89
CA GLY A 26 -1.06 -12.41 -11.22
C GLY A 26 -2.49 -12.38 -11.73
N GLN A 27 -2.87 -13.40 -12.50
CA GLN A 27 -4.24 -13.66 -12.91
C GLN A 27 -5.01 -14.17 -11.68
N CYS A 28 -5.07 -13.36 -10.63
CA CYS A 28 -5.98 -13.59 -9.53
C CYS A 28 -7.36 -13.19 -10.06
N GLN A 29 -8.30 -14.12 -10.07
CA GLN A 29 -9.62 -13.82 -10.60
C GLN A 29 -10.24 -12.69 -9.74
N PRO A 30 -10.86 -11.66 -10.35
CA PRO A 30 -11.42 -10.52 -9.62
C PRO A 30 -12.35 -10.93 -8.46
N GLU A 31 -13.07 -12.03 -8.64
CA GLU A 31 -13.97 -12.60 -7.62
C GLU A 31 -13.23 -13.13 -6.40
N GLU A 32 -12.08 -13.79 -6.58
CA GLU A 32 -11.26 -14.28 -5.48
C GLU A 32 -10.66 -13.12 -4.68
N PHE A 33 -10.22 -12.07 -5.39
CA PHE A 33 -9.74 -10.86 -4.74
C PHE A 33 -10.82 -10.21 -3.88
N ALA A 34 -12.03 -10.03 -4.42
CA ALA A 34 -13.16 -9.46 -3.69
C ALA A 34 -13.54 -10.31 -2.47
N ARG A 35 -13.60 -11.65 -2.62
CA ARG A 35 -13.89 -12.58 -1.52
C ARG A 35 -12.84 -12.51 -0.41
N ASN A 36 -11.55 -12.46 -0.78
CA ASN A 36 -10.45 -12.39 0.18
C ASN A 36 -10.47 -11.05 0.93
N ALA A 37 -10.68 -9.94 0.22
CA ALA A 37 -10.83 -8.62 0.84
C ALA A 37 -12.02 -8.57 1.81
N HIS A 38 -13.18 -9.10 1.40
CA HIS A 38 -14.36 -9.18 2.27
C HIS A 38 -14.11 -10.03 3.53
N THR A 39 -13.45 -11.18 3.37
CA THR A 39 -13.10 -12.06 4.50
C THR A 39 -12.15 -11.38 5.47
N PHE A 40 -11.12 -10.70 4.95
CA PHE A 40 -10.16 -9.95 5.74
C PHE A 40 -10.81 -8.81 6.53
N LEU A 41 -11.64 -7.99 5.87
CA LEU A 41 -12.36 -6.89 6.52
C LEU A 41 -13.34 -7.41 7.59
N SER A 42 -14.03 -8.52 7.32
CA SER A 42 -14.94 -9.15 8.28
C SER A 42 -14.19 -9.65 9.52
N LEU A 43 -13.00 -10.21 9.35
CA LEU A 43 -12.14 -10.63 10.44
C LEU A 43 -11.68 -9.43 11.28
N LEU A 44 -11.19 -8.36 10.63
CA LEU A 44 -10.78 -7.13 11.32
C LEU A 44 -11.92 -6.54 12.14
N LEU A 45 -13.13 -6.46 11.58
CA LEU A 45 -14.31 -5.97 12.30
C LEU A 45 -14.62 -6.82 13.52
N ARG A 46 -14.58 -8.16 13.40
CA ARG A 46 -14.79 -9.07 14.53
C ARG A 46 -13.75 -8.86 15.63
N CYS A 47 -12.47 -8.70 15.26
CA CYS A 47 -11.41 -8.41 16.21
C CYS A 47 -11.63 -7.08 16.93
N CYS A 48 -12.07 -6.04 16.20
CA CYS A 48 -12.27 -4.72 16.78
C CYS A 48 -13.53 -4.60 17.63
N ARG A 49 -14.50 -5.50 17.52
CA ARG A 49 -15.74 -5.47 18.32
C ARG A 49 -15.61 -6.09 19.71
N GLY A 50 -14.50 -6.78 19.98
CA GLY A 50 -14.32 -7.58 21.20
C GLY A 50 -15.21 -8.83 21.15
N GLY A 51 -14.61 -10.02 21.22
CA GLY A 51 -15.27 -11.31 20.93
C GLY A 51 -16.38 -11.77 21.89
N THR A 52 -17.21 -10.86 22.40
CA THR A 52 -18.21 -11.10 23.45
C THR A 52 -19.65 -10.81 23.01
N ALA A 53 -19.94 -10.82 21.70
CA ALA A 53 -21.34 -10.83 21.26
C ALA A 53 -22.01 -12.13 21.74
N ARG A 54 -22.74 -12.06 22.86
CA ARG A 54 -23.63 -13.13 23.30
C ARG A 54 -24.78 -13.22 22.30
N GLN A 55 -25.21 -14.44 21.96
CA GLN A 55 -26.34 -14.65 21.06
C GLN A 55 -27.57 -13.87 21.56
N GLY A 56 -28.07 -12.92 20.75
CA GLY A 56 -29.27 -12.13 21.04
C GLY A 56 -29.04 -10.66 21.39
N GLU A 57 -27.79 -10.23 21.62
CA GLU A 57 -27.46 -8.81 21.83
C GLU A 57 -27.16 -8.12 20.48
N PRO A 58 -27.49 -6.82 20.32
CA PRO A 58 -27.06 -6.05 19.16
C PRO A 58 -25.52 -6.10 19.04
N GLU A 59 -25.01 -6.30 17.81
CA GLU A 59 -23.57 -6.36 17.55
C GLU A 59 -22.87 -5.17 18.23
N PRO A 60 -21.89 -5.40 19.11
CA PRO A 60 -21.20 -4.32 19.78
C PRO A 60 -20.55 -3.40 18.75
N GLY A 61 -20.55 -2.10 19.05
CA GLY A 61 -19.84 -1.11 18.24
C GLY A 61 -18.35 -1.43 18.11
N VAL A 62 -17.69 -0.86 17.12
CA VAL A 62 -16.24 -0.99 16.96
C VAL A 62 -15.53 -0.32 18.14
N ASN A 63 -14.64 -1.04 18.82
CA ASN A 63 -13.82 -0.49 19.90
C ASN A 63 -12.91 0.62 19.33
N PRO A 64 -12.95 1.85 19.88
CA PRO A 64 -12.16 2.97 19.36
C PRO A 64 -10.64 2.75 19.48
N GLU A 65 -10.16 2.08 20.54
CA GLU A 65 -8.74 1.77 20.70
C GLU A 65 -8.28 0.71 19.69
N ALA A 66 -9.13 -0.26 19.38
CA ALA A 66 -8.83 -1.24 18.33
C ALA A 66 -8.77 -0.58 16.95
N ALA A 67 -9.72 0.31 16.64
CA ALA A 67 -9.71 1.07 15.40
C ALA A 67 -8.48 1.99 15.30
N LYS A 68 -8.10 2.65 16.40
CA LYS A 68 -6.88 3.47 16.48
C LYS A 68 -5.62 2.65 16.24
N ALA A 69 -5.53 1.44 16.79
CA ALA A 69 -4.40 0.53 16.55
C ALA A 69 -4.30 0.11 15.08
N VAL A 70 -5.42 -0.19 14.43
CA VAL A 70 -5.45 -0.49 12.99
C VAL A 70 -5.01 0.73 12.16
N ALA A 71 -5.47 1.93 12.51
CA ALA A 71 -5.07 3.17 11.83
C ALA A 71 -3.56 3.43 11.99
N ALA A 72 -3.00 3.26 13.19
CA ALA A 72 -1.57 3.42 13.45
C ALA A 72 -0.74 2.43 12.62
N ALA A 73 -1.12 1.14 12.62
CA ALA A 73 -0.46 0.12 11.82
C ALA A 73 -0.52 0.42 10.31
N LEU A 74 -1.64 0.97 9.82
CA LEU A 74 -1.77 1.39 8.42
C LEU A 74 -0.79 2.52 8.09
N VAL A 75 -0.73 3.57 8.92
CA VAL A 75 0.19 4.69 8.73
C VAL A 75 1.65 4.22 8.75
N GLU A 76 2.04 3.39 9.73
CA GLU A 76 3.39 2.82 9.80
C GLU A 76 3.75 2.00 8.55
N SER A 77 2.78 1.28 7.98
CA SER A 77 3.00 0.45 6.80
C SER A 77 3.09 1.24 5.48
N VAL A 78 2.41 2.39 5.40
CA VAL A 78 2.30 3.19 4.17
C VAL A 78 3.30 4.34 4.15
N CYS A 79 3.49 4.99 5.29
CA CYS A 79 4.27 6.22 5.43
C CYS A 79 4.89 6.29 6.85
N PRO A 80 5.93 5.49 7.13
CA PRO A 80 6.53 5.41 8.47
C PRO A 80 7.12 6.75 8.94
N GLU A 81 7.58 7.60 8.03
CA GLU A 81 8.05 8.96 8.31
C GLU A 81 6.96 9.90 8.86
N ALA A 82 5.68 9.57 8.68
CA ALA A 82 4.56 10.31 9.24
C ALA A 82 3.99 9.66 10.53
N ALA A 83 4.51 8.50 10.94
CA ALA A 83 4.06 7.83 12.17
C ALA A 83 4.39 8.69 13.39
N GLY A 84 3.39 9.03 14.18
CA GLY A 84 3.54 9.94 15.32
C GLY A 84 3.73 11.41 14.93
N GLY A 85 3.42 11.78 13.69
CA GLY A 85 3.35 13.17 13.24
C GLY A 85 2.26 13.97 13.94
N ASP A 86 2.35 15.30 13.82
CA ASP A 86 1.32 16.21 14.34
C ASP A 86 -0.03 15.98 13.64
N LEU A 87 -1.12 16.08 14.41
CA LEU A 87 -2.48 16.01 13.89
C LEU A 87 -2.94 17.35 13.31
N ALA A 88 -2.27 18.45 13.67
CA ALA A 88 -2.56 19.76 13.11
C ALA A 88 -2.21 19.77 11.60
N TRP A 89 -3.20 20.13 10.78
CA TRP A 89 -2.98 20.22 9.34
C TRP A 89 -2.07 21.42 9.02
N PRO A 90 -0.97 21.23 8.28
CA PRO A 90 -0.04 22.31 7.98
C PRO A 90 -0.65 23.32 6.99
N PRO A 91 -0.12 24.56 6.92
CA PRO A 91 -0.40 25.49 5.83
C PRO A 91 -0.05 24.90 4.45
N GLU A 92 -0.73 25.39 3.41
CA GLU A 92 -0.60 24.89 2.04
C GLU A 92 0.85 24.96 1.50
N GLU A 93 1.60 25.99 1.87
CA GLU A 93 2.98 26.18 1.44
C GLU A 93 3.90 25.02 1.86
N GLN A 94 3.61 24.37 2.99
CA GLN A 94 4.40 23.26 3.50
C GLN A 94 4.21 21.98 2.69
N ALA A 95 3.09 21.80 1.98
CA ALA A 95 2.88 20.65 1.10
C ALA A 95 3.94 20.57 -0.03
N ARG A 96 4.51 21.72 -0.43
CA ARG A 96 5.61 21.76 -1.41
C ARG A 96 6.88 21.08 -0.91
N GLY A 97 7.06 20.98 0.41
CA GLY A 97 8.19 20.28 1.03
C GLY A 97 8.01 18.77 1.11
N THR A 98 6.79 18.25 0.94
CA THR A 98 6.45 16.82 1.14
C THR A 98 6.03 16.09 -0.13
N VAL A 99 6.16 16.73 -1.31
CA VAL A 99 5.68 16.20 -2.60
C VAL A 99 6.11 14.76 -2.88
N GLU A 100 7.39 14.42 -2.65
CA GLU A 100 7.89 13.06 -2.90
C GLU A 100 7.19 12.02 -2.00
N ARG A 101 7.00 12.33 -0.72
CA ARG A 101 6.24 11.48 0.21
C ARG A 101 4.81 11.32 -0.27
N ASP A 102 4.16 12.42 -0.63
CA ASP A 102 2.75 12.43 -1.00
C ASP A 102 2.52 11.64 -2.31
N LEU A 103 3.48 11.71 -3.25
CA LEU A 103 3.49 10.88 -4.46
C LEU A 103 3.71 9.39 -4.16
N ARG A 104 4.57 9.04 -3.20
CA ARG A 104 4.76 7.64 -2.76
C ARG A 104 3.50 7.07 -2.12
N ILE A 105 2.84 7.84 -1.26
CA ILE A 105 1.54 7.48 -0.68
C ILE A 105 0.53 7.25 -1.81
N CYS A 106 0.40 8.20 -2.75
CA CYS A 106 -0.49 8.06 -3.90
C CYS A 106 -0.23 6.79 -4.72
N ARG A 107 1.05 6.46 -4.97
CA ARG A 107 1.43 5.24 -5.70
C ARG A 107 1.11 3.95 -4.94
N ARG A 108 1.05 3.99 -3.61
CA ARG A 108 0.71 2.80 -2.80
C ARG A 108 -0.78 2.48 -2.83
N PHE A 109 -1.61 3.48 -3.05
CA PHE A 109 -3.08 3.39 -3.09
C PHE A 109 -3.68 3.29 -4.51
N ARG A 110 -2.84 3.38 -5.55
CA ARG A 110 -3.24 3.20 -6.96
C ARG A 110 -2.76 1.86 -7.46
#